data_AF-A0A6J7ATU3-F1
#
_entry.id   AF-A0A6J7ATU3-F1
#
_cell.length_a   1.000
_cell.length_b   1.000
_cell.length_c   1.000
_cell.angle_alpha   90.00
_cell.angle_beta   90.00
_cell.angle_gamma   90.00
#
_symmetry.space_group_name_H-M   'P 1'
#
loop_
_entity.id
_entity.type
_entity.pdbx_description
1 polymer ?
#
loop_
_entity_poly.entity_id
_entity_poly.type
_entity_poly.pdbx_seq_one_letter_code
_entity_poly.pdbx_strand_id
1 'polypeptide(L)'
;MSGSAPHNIIRGTSAPLGTELSHNERNQTMSFEQAKIWQALEVRLAITENPRHRQMLQTVIEHSKAEAARDLGQMMAALVDNPQMHNWFNGRDHGPKGLEAVTKYYRNFCTNGAAVFESPKDRVVVDDHNRLFANEGVVGV
;
A
#
# COMPACT_ATOMS: atom_id res chain seq x y z
N MET A 1 70.01 1.38 26.15
CA MET A 1 70.28 2.50 25.23
C MET A 1 69.69 2.15 23.87
N SER A 2 68.94 3.11 23.31
CA SER A 2 68.12 3.08 22.09
C SER A 2 68.40 1.98 21.05
N GLY A 3 67.41 1.13 20.77
CA GLY A 3 67.38 0.22 19.62
C GLY A 3 66.34 0.68 18.61
N SER A 4 66.78 1.19 17.46
CA SER A 4 65.94 1.60 16.33
C SER A 4 65.83 0.46 15.31
N ALA A 5 64.61 0.29 14.79
CA ALA A 5 64.07 -0.88 14.11
C ALA A 5 64.60 -1.14 12.68
N PRO A 6 64.44 -2.38 12.18
CA PRO A 6 64.23 -2.63 10.77
C PRO A 6 62.79 -3.08 10.46
N HIS A 7 62.32 -2.63 9.30
CA HIS A 7 61.05 -2.94 8.64
C HIS A 7 60.70 -4.43 8.61
N ASN A 8 59.46 -4.77 8.98
CA ASN A 8 58.86 -6.07 8.71
C ASN A 8 57.69 -5.93 7.73
N ILE A 9 57.83 -6.62 6.60
CA ILE A 9 56.81 -6.79 5.55
C ILE A 9 55.73 -7.73 6.09
N ILE A 10 54.49 -7.25 6.19
CA ILE A 10 53.33 -8.04 6.62
C ILE A 10 52.90 -8.97 5.47
N ARG A 11 53.08 -10.29 5.64
CA ARG A 11 52.36 -11.31 4.87
C ARG A 11 51.10 -11.72 5.65
N GLY A 12 49.99 -11.75 4.92
CA GLY A 12 48.63 -11.67 5.44
C GLY A 12 48.18 -12.81 6.34
N THR A 13 47.41 -12.42 7.35
CA THR A 13 46.60 -13.31 8.18
C THR A 13 45.17 -13.22 7.67
N SER A 14 44.68 -14.34 7.15
CA SER A 14 43.29 -14.56 6.74
C SER A 14 42.32 -14.25 7.87
N ALA A 15 41.44 -13.28 7.64
CA ALA A 15 40.28 -13.03 8.49
C ALA A 15 39.30 -14.22 8.41
N PRO A 16 38.65 -14.61 9.52
CA PRO A 16 37.64 -15.65 9.47
C PRO A 16 36.42 -15.19 8.66
N LEU A 17 35.95 -16.13 7.84
CA LEU A 17 34.74 -16.06 7.03
C LEU A 17 33.55 -15.62 7.89
N GLY A 18 32.68 -14.81 7.28
CA GLY A 18 31.58 -14.11 7.91
C GLY A 18 30.69 -14.96 8.81
N THR A 19 30.16 -14.29 9.82
CA THR A 19 29.04 -14.74 10.65
C THR A 19 27.91 -15.18 9.73
N GLU A 20 27.74 -16.49 9.58
CA GLU A 20 26.62 -17.07 8.85
C GLU A 20 25.37 -16.80 9.69
N LEU A 21 24.58 -15.81 9.26
CA LEU A 21 23.28 -15.53 9.86
C LEU A 21 22.46 -16.82 9.88
N SER A 22 21.87 -17.10 11.04
CA SER A 22 21.13 -18.32 11.29
C SER A 22 20.02 -18.47 10.24
N HIS A 23 19.69 -19.70 9.86
CA HIS A 23 18.57 -19.98 8.95
C HIS A 23 17.24 -19.35 9.40
N ASN A 24 17.14 -18.93 10.67
CA ASN A 24 15.98 -18.29 11.25
C ASN A 24 15.85 -16.79 10.89
N GLU A 25 16.94 -16.11 10.56
CA GLU A 25 16.94 -14.67 10.19
C GLU A 25 16.65 -14.44 8.70
N ARG A 26 16.80 -15.48 7.88
CA ARG A 26 16.49 -15.47 6.44
C ARG A 26 15.01 -15.64 6.11
N ASN A 27 14.19 -16.01 7.10
CA ASN A 27 12.78 -16.28 6.92
C ASN A 27 11.91 -15.24 7.65
N GLN A 28 12.17 -13.95 7.39
CA GLN A 28 11.08 -12.99 7.47
C GLN A 28 10.14 -13.30 6.31
N THR A 29 9.20 -14.23 6.54
CA THR A 29 8.10 -14.45 5.63
C THR A 29 7.39 -13.11 5.43
N MET A 30 7.55 -12.51 4.26
CA MET A 30 6.73 -11.38 3.82
C MET A 30 5.27 -11.85 3.90
N SER A 31 4.55 -11.48 4.95
CA SER A 31 3.14 -11.82 5.09
C SER A 31 2.32 -10.91 4.20
N PHE A 32 1.40 -11.50 3.43
CA PHE A 32 0.49 -10.78 2.54
C PHE A 32 -0.93 -10.86 3.09
N GLU A 33 -1.53 -9.70 3.36
CA GLU A 33 -2.85 -9.58 3.96
C GLU A 33 -3.68 -8.49 3.25
N GLN A 34 -4.51 -8.89 2.28
CA GLN A 34 -5.40 -7.94 1.57
C GLN A 34 -6.31 -7.14 2.50
N ALA A 35 -6.63 -7.67 3.69
CA ALA A 35 -7.46 -6.97 4.66
C ALA A 35 -6.87 -5.63 5.11
N LYS A 36 -5.55 -5.44 5.01
CA LYS A 36 -4.90 -4.17 5.32
C LYS A 36 -5.36 -3.01 4.42
N ILE A 37 -5.97 -3.29 3.26
CA ILE A 37 -6.60 -2.28 2.40
C ILE A 37 -7.67 -1.48 3.17
N TRP A 38 -8.47 -2.14 4.02
CA TRP A 38 -9.63 -1.54 4.71
C TRP A 38 -9.56 -1.52 6.24
N GLN A 39 -8.69 -2.29 6.89
CA GLN A 39 -8.61 -2.35 8.36
C GLN A 39 -8.43 -0.96 9.01
N ALA A 40 -7.52 -0.13 8.47
CA ALA A 40 -7.31 1.22 8.99
C ALA A 40 -8.54 2.13 8.83
N LEU A 41 -9.35 1.90 7.78
CA LEU A 41 -10.61 2.61 7.58
C LEU A 41 -11.66 2.17 8.60
N GLU A 42 -11.73 0.88 8.93
CA GLU A 42 -12.64 0.35 9.97
C GLU A 42 -12.29 0.91 11.36
N VAL A 43 -11.00 0.98 11.69
CA VAL A 43 -10.54 1.62 12.93
C VAL A 43 -10.93 3.10 12.96
N ARG A 44 -10.75 3.82 11.84
CA ARG A 44 -11.16 5.22 11.75
C ARG A 44 -12.69 5.38 11.87
N LEU A 45 -13.47 4.49 11.26
CA LEU A 45 -14.93 4.49 11.32
C LEU A 45 -15.44 4.29 12.75
N ALA A 46 -14.81 3.41 13.54
CA ALA A 46 -15.21 3.13 14.91
C ALA A 46 -15.18 4.37 15.82
N ILE A 47 -14.26 5.31 15.56
CA ILE A 47 -14.09 6.55 16.34
C ILE A 47 -14.70 7.78 15.67
N THR A 48 -15.42 7.62 14.55
CA THR A 48 -16.02 8.74 13.80
C THR A 48 -17.48 8.89 14.17
N GLU A 49 -17.86 10.07 14.66
CA GLU A 49 -19.24 10.37 15.07
C GLU A 49 -20.07 11.01 13.95
N ASN A 50 -19.46 11.88 13.13
CA ASN A 50 -20.16 12.61 12.08
C ASN A 50 -20.80 11.62 11.09
N PRO A 51 -22.14 11.60 10.94
CA PRO A 51 -22.85 10.60 10.16
C PRO A 51 -22.45 10.62 8.68
N ARG A 52 -22.10 11.79 8.13
CA ARG A 52 -21.65 11.92 6.75
C ARG A 52 -20.26 11.31 6.56
N HIS A 53 -19.35 11.58 7.50
CA HIS A 53 -18.00 10.99 7.46
C HIS A 53 -18.06 9.47 7.60
N ARG A 54 -18.93 8.97 8.47
CA ARG A 54 -19.18 7.54 8.63
C ARG A 54 -19.62 6.91 7.31
N GLN A 55 -20.59 7.52 6.61
CA GLN A 55 -21.05 7.05 5.31
C GLN A 55 -19.91 6.99 4.29
N MET A 56 -19.05 8.00 4.23
CA MET A 56 -17.91 8.02 3.31
C MET A 56 -16.91 6.88 3.60
N LEU A 57 -16.56 6.68 4.87
CA LEU A 57 -15.68 5.59 5.29
C LEU A 57 -16.29 4.22 4.96
N GLN A 58 -17.59 4.06 5.23
CA GLN A 58 -18.34 2.83 4.93
C GLN A 58 -18.28 2.49 3.43
N THR A 59 -18.56 3.47 2.56
CA THR A 59 -18.51 3.28 1.10
C THR A 59 -17.13 2.82 0.62
N VAL A 60 -16.04 3.39 1.15
CA VAL A 60 -14.69 2.99 0.74
C VAL A 60 -14.29 1.63 1.31
N ILE A 61 -14.74 1.27 2.52
CA ILE A 61 -14.57 -0.07 3.08
C ILE A 61 -15.29 -1.11 2.21
N GLU A 62 -16.55 -0.86 1.84
CA GLU A 62 -17.36 -1.74 1.00
C GLU A 62 -16.72 -1.92 -0.38
N HIS A 63 -16.27 -0.81 -1.00
CA HIS A 63 -15.56 -0.85 -2.28
C HIS A 63 -14.25 -1.66 -2.19
N SER A 64 -13.45 -1.46 -1.14
CA SER A 64 -12.20 -2.21 -0.92
C SER A 64 -12.43 -3.71 -0.74
N LYS A 65 -13.51 -4.09 -0.04
CA LYS A 65 -13.90 -5.50 0.14
C LYS A 65 -14.38 -6.11 -1.18
N ALA A 66 -15.14 -5.36 -1.97
CA ALA A 66 -15.54 -5.78 -3.31
C ALA A 66 -14.32 -6.00 -4.21
N GLU A 67 -13.33 -5.10 -4.19
CA GLU A 67 -12.05 -5.24 -4.89
C GLU A 67 -11.33 -6.53 -4.54
N ALA A 68 -11.16 -6.81 -3.24
CA ALA A 68 -10.54 -8.05 -2.78
C ALA A 68 -11.32 -9.31 -3.20
N ALA A 69 -12.65 -9.25 -3.19
CA ALA A 69 -13.53 -10.32 -3.66
C ALA A 69 -13.62 -10.41 -5.21
N ARG A 70 -13.04 -9.45 -5.94
CA ARG A 70 -13.15 -9.28 -7.39
C ARG A 70 -14.60 -9.17 -7.87
N ASP A 71 -15.47 -8.62 -7.03
CA ASP A 71 -16.89 -8.44 -7.31
C ASP A 71 -17.13 -7.15 -8.11
N LEU A 72 -17.11 -7.27 -9.44
CA LEU A 72 -17.35 -6.13 -10.33
C LEU A 72 -18.72 -5.49 -10.10
N GLY A 73 -19.75 -6.29 -9.76
CA GLY A 73 -21.09 -5.76 -9.54
C GLY A 73 -21.13 -4.81 -8.35
N GLN A 74 -20.55 -5.23 -7.23
CA GLN A 74 -20.47 -4.39 -6.04
C GLN A 74 -19.54 -3.19 -6.20
N MET A 75 -18.40 -3.33 -6.89
CA MET A 75 -17.54 -2.18 -7.19
C MET A 75 -18.27 -1.10 -7.98
N MET A 76 -19.06 -1.51 -8.98
CA MET A 76 -19.78 -0.56 -9.83
C MET A 76 -20.99 0.07 -9.13
N ALA A 77 -21.62 -0.63 -8.18
CA ALA A 77 -22.74 -0.13 -7.40
C ALA A 77 -22.37 1.05 -6.47
N ALA A 78 -21.09 1.17 -6.09
CA ALA A 78 -20.58 2.24 -5.24
C ALA A 78 -20.32 3.56 -6.00
N LEU A 79 -20.38 3.55 -7.33
CA LEU A 79 -20.03 4.70 -8.16
C LEU A 79 -21.22 5.60 -8.44
N VAL A 80 -20.95 6.89 -8.59
CA VAL A 80 -21.90 7.88 -9.13
C VAL A 80 -22.13 7.65 -10.64
N ASP A 81 -23.19 8.22 -11.20
CA ASP A 81 -23.57 8.04 -12.61
C ASP A 81 -22.46 8.38 -13.62
N ASN A 82 -21.63 9.40 -13.33
CA ASN A 82 -20.53 9.82 -14.19
C ASN A 82 -19.19 9.89 -13.44
N PRO A 83 -18.57 8.75 -13.11
CA PRO A 83 -17.39 8.69 -12.25
C PRO A 83 -16.17 9.32 -12.93
N GLN A 84 -15.44 10.15 -12.19
CA GLN A 84 -14.19 10.77 -12.63
C GLN A 84 -13.03 10.19 -11.82
N MET A 85 -12.44 9.09 -12.28
CA MET A 85 -11.31 8.45 -11.60
C MET A 85 -10.01 9.07 -12.07
N HIS A 86 -9.11 9.42 -11.15
CA HIS A 86 -7.84 10.06 -11.45
C HIS A 86 -6.66 9.18 -11.05
N ASN A 87 -5.81 8.81 -12.02
CA ASN A 87 -4.60 8.03 -11.80
C ASN A 87 -3.40 8.85 -12.27
N TRP A 88 -2.71 9.51 -11.35
CA TRP A 88 -1.60 10.39 -11.70
C TRP A 88 -0.30 9.62 -11.86
N PHE A 89 0.32 9.74 -13.03
CA PHE A 89 1.65 9.19 -13.32
C PHE A 89 2.43 10.18 -14.19
N ASN A 90 3.65 10.52 -13.78
CA ASN A 90 4.50 11.49 -14.47
C ASN A 90 3.79 12.82 -14.81
N GLY A 91 3.05 13.36 -13.83
CA GLY A 91 2.34 14.64 -13.96
C GLY A 91 1.13 14.62 -14.91
N ARG A 92 0.71 13.44 -15.39
CA ARG A 92 -0.45 13.27 -16.26
C ARG A 92 -1.47 12.35 -15.61
N ASP A 93 -2.73 12.65 -15.84
CA ASP A 93 -3.85 11.82 -15.40
C ASP A 93 -4.16 10.76 -16.46
N HIS A 94 -4.07 9.50 -16.05
CA HIS A 94 -4.35 8.32 -16.86
C HIS A 94 -5.62 7.59 -16.41
N GLY A 95 -6.37 8.16 -15.45
CA GLY A 95 -7.55 7.51 -14.89
C GLY A 95 -8.71 7.45 -15.90
N PRO A 96 -9.51 6.37 -15.89
CA PRO A 96 -10.70 6.25 -16.73
C PRO A 96 -11.75 7.31 -16.37
N LYS A 97 -12.46 7.80 -17.38
CA LYS A 97 -13.50 8.84 -17.21
C LYS A 97 -14.84 8.34 -17.71
N GLY A 98 -15.88 8.53 -16.90
CA GLY A 98 -17.23 8.06 -17.20
C GLY A 98 -17.43 6.57 -16.96
N LEU A 99 -18.70 6.18 -16.90
CA LEU A 99 -19.12 4.86 -16.43
C LEU A 99 -18.54 3.72 -17.28
N GLU A 100 -18.56 3.85 -18.60
CA GLU A 100 -18.07 2.83 -19.51
C GLU A 100 -16.57 2.56 -19.32
N ALA A 101 -15.75 3.62 -19.31
CA ALA A 101 -14.31 3.50 -19.15
C ALA A 101 -13.93 2.93 -17.78
N VAL A 102 -14.63 3.36 -16.72
CA VAL A 102 -14.40 2.86 -15.35
C VAL A 102 -14.83 1.40 -15.22
N THR A 103 -15.95 0.99 -15.83
CA THR A 103 -16.37 -0.41 -15.89
C THR A 103 -15.33 -1.28 -16.57
N LYS A 104 -14.81 -0.82 -17.71
CA LYS A 104 -13.76 -1.53 -18.46
C LYS A 104 -12.49 -1.66 -17.63
N TYR A 105 -12.10 -0.61 -16.90
CA TYR A 105 -10.95 -0.63 -16.01
C TYR A 105 -11.11 -1.68 -14.91
N TYR A 106 -12.21 -1.66 -14.14
CA TYR A 106 -12.40 -2.63 -13.05
C TYR A 106 -12.57 -4.06 -13.55
N ARG A 107 -13.20 -4.27 -14.72
CA ARG A 107 -13.24 -5.60 -15.34
C ARG A 107 -11.85 -6.15 -15.64
N ASN A 108 -10.96 -5.32 -16.15
CA ASN A 108 -9.57 -5.71 -16.39
C ASN A 108 -8.84 -5.95 -15.06
N PHE A 109 -9.04 -5.07 -14.07
CA PHE A 109 -8.46 -5.16 -12.73
C PHE A 109 -8.79 -6.50 -12.03
N CYS A 110 -10.03 -6.97 -12.16
CA CYS A 110 -10.46 -8.26 -11.63
C CYS A 110 -9.86 -9.47 -12.37
N THR A 111 -9.58 -9.34 -13.67
CA THR A 111 -9.20 -10.47 -14.53
C THR A 111 -7.68 -10.63 -14.69
N ASN A 112 -6.90 -9.56 -14.53
CA ASN A 112 -5.45 -9.57 -14.77
C ASN A 112 -4.59 -9.73 -13.50
N GLY A 113 -5.22 -9.98 -12.35
CA GLY A 113 -4.52 -10.16 -11.07
C GLY A 113 -4.17 -8.86 -10.35
N ALA A 114 -4.43 -7.67 -10.93
CA ALA A 114 -4.18 -6.39 -10.27
C ALA A 114 -5.00 -6.20 -8.98
N ALA A 115 -6.15 -6.88 -8.85
CA ALA A 115 -6.92 -6.95 -7.61
C ALA A 115 -6.22 -7.70 -6.45
N VAL A 116 -5.07 -8.34 -6.67
CA VAL A 116 -4.28 -9.00 -5.63
C VAL A 116 -3.16 -8.07 -5.19
N PHE A 117 -3.48 -7.19 -4.24
CA PHE A 117 -2.52 -6.24 -3.68
C PHE A 117 -2.77 -6.04 -2.17
N GLU A 118 -1.76 -5.49 -1.50
CA GLU A 118 -1.83 -5.03 -0.12
C GLU A 118 -1.59 -3.51 -0.14
N SER A 119 -2.37 -2.76 0.63
CA SER A 119 -2.31 -1.29 0.67
C SER A 119 -2.55 -0.82 2.12
N PRO A 120 -1.52 -0.91 2.99
CA PRO A 120 -1.64 -0.46 4.38
C PRO A 120 -1.76 1.07 4.42
N LYS A 121 -2.60 1.59 5.31
CA LYS A 121 -2.80 3.04 5.47
C LYS A 121 -2.25 3.50 6.80
N ASP A 122 -1.32 4.45 6.74
CA ASP A 122 -0.75 5.09 7.94
C ASP A 122 -1.66 6.21 8.45
N ARG A 123 -2.41 6.84 7.55
CA ARG A 123 -3.29 7.95 7.88
C ARG A 123 -4.55 7.96 7.02
N VAL A 124 -5.67 8.17 7.70
CA VAL A 124 -6.99 8.35 7.08
C VAL A 124 -7.56 9.69 7.54
N VAL A 125 -7.82 10.59 6.59
CA VAL A 125 -8.44 11.89 6.82
C VAL A 125 -9.75 11.95 6.06
N VAL A 126 -10.82 12.33 6.76
CA VAL A 126 -12.14 12.58 6.19
C VAL A 126 -12.54 14.00 6.54
N ASP A 127 -13.07 14.75 5.57
CA ASP A 127 -13.50 16.13 5.76
C ASP A 127 -15.00 16.32 5.42
N ASP A 128 -15.51 17.50 5.77
CA ASP A 128 -16.92 17.88 5.54
C ASP A 128 -17.24 18.19 4.07
N HIS A 129 -16.23 18.25 3.20
CA HIS A 129 -16.34 18.61 1.78
C HIS A 129 -16.30 17.39 0.86
N ASN A 130 -16.73 16.22 1.36
CA ASN A 130 -16.77 14.96 0.64
C ASN A 130 -15.39 14.47 0.19
N ARG A 131 -14.32 14.74 0.95
CA ARG A 131 -13.00 14.19 0.66
C ARG A 131 -12.60 13.16 1.70
N LEU A 132 -12.23 11.99 1.21
CA LEU A 132 -11.53 10.97 1.98
C LEU A 132 -10.14 10.82 1.39
N PHE A 133 -9.12 11.09 2.21
CA PHE A 133 -7.72 10.83 1.87
C PHE A 133 -7.23 9.67 2.72
N ALA A 134 -6.76 8.62 2.06
CA ALA A 134 -6.11 7.49 2.70
C ALA A 134 -4.69 7.41 2.16
N ASN A 135 -3.70 7.66 3.02
CA ASN A 135 -2.29 7.68 2.64
C ASN A 135 -1.64 6.32 2.93
N GLU A 136 -1.01 5.76 1.91
CA GLU A 136 -0.08 4.63 2.01
C GLU A 136 1.30 5.23 2.28
N GLY A 137 1.80 5.11 3.52
CA GLY A 137 2.98 5.81 4.00
C GLY A 137 4.10 6.01 2.99
N VAL A 138 4.25 7.24 2.48
CA VAL A 138 5.50 7.72 1.92
C VAL A 138 6.06 8.75 2.90
N VAL A 139 6.85 8.27 3.87
CA VAL A 139 7.73 9.14 4.64
C VAL A 139 8.88 9.51 3.69
N GLY A 140 8.73 10.64 3.00
CA GLY A 140 9.87 11.30 2.37
C GLY A 140 10.77 11.85 3.48
N VAL A 141 11.95 11.26 3.62
CA VAL A 141 13.12 11.92 4.24
C VAL A 141 13.71 12.93 3.27
#